data_AF-A0A2D8KQY4-F1
#
_entry.id   AF-A0A2D8KQY4-F1
#
_cell.length_a   1.000
_cell.length_b   1.000
_cell.length_c   1.000
_cell.angle_alpha   90.00
_cell.angle_beta   90.00
_cell.angle_gamma   90.00
#
_symmetry.space_group_name_H-M   'P 1'
#
loop_
_entity.id
_entity.type
_entity.pdbx_description
1 polymer ?
#
loop_
_entity_poly.entity_id
_entity_poly.type
_entity_poly.pdbx_seq_one_letter_code
_entity_poly.pdbx_strand_id
1 'polypeptide(L)'
;MQRSFKDYLTITLKGMAMGAADVVPGVSGGTIAFISGIYEELISTISGVNMDLFKTWKNEGFKAFWTKLNGNFIVALFAGILISLFTLMRLANYLLENEPVLIWSFFFGLVIASIWFVAKQIPKWNWKLFLALVIGAAVAFYIVSLPPMAANNSYIFLFLAGAIAVCAMILPGISGAFILVLLGAYKSVTEAAHDFDLKTLGVVGLGAIFGLLTFSKILKWLFVHYSNITLAVLTGFIAGSLNKIWPWKEVLEKATYGDKEIVLKEASVWPWNFDGDPQTIFAILLMLAGFFLIIILETVAGQNPESANAAN
;
A
#
# COMPACT_ATOMS: atom_id res chain seq x y z
N MET A 1 -25.28 11.41 0.31
CA MET A 1 -25.76 11.48 1.70
C MET A 1 -24.67 12.13 2.55
N GLN A 2 -25.03 12.94 3.56
CA GLN A 2 -24.02 13.56 4.43
C GLN A 2 -23.47 12.49 5.40
N ARG A 3 -22.16 12.29 5.37
CA ARG A 3 -21.46 11.40 6.32
C ARG A 3 -21.58 11.94 7.74
N SER A 4 -21.77 11.03 8.68
CA SER A 4 -21.76 11.34 10.10
C SER A 4 -20.33 11.54 10.61
N PHE A 5 -20.19 12.12 11.81
CA PHE A 5 -18.90 12.22 12.49
C PHE A 5 -18.23 10.85 12.70
N LYS A 6 -19.03 9.80 12.98
CA LYS A 6 -18.53 8.44 13.17
C LYS A 6 -17.90 7.86 11.90
N ASP A 7 -18.44 8.22 10.73
CA ASP A 7 -17.91 7.74 9.45
C ASP A 7 -16.53 8.38 9.18
N TYR A 8 -16.38 9.67 9.45
CA TYR A 8 -15.09 10.35 9.34
C TYR A 8 -14.07 9.85 10.37
N LEU A 9 -14.49 9.59 11.61
CA LEU A 9 -13.63 8.97 12.61
C LEU A 9 -13.15 7.59 12.14
N THR A 10 -14.03 6.80 11.53
CA THR A 10 -13.70 5.50 10.95
C THR A 10 -12.70 5.64 9.80
N ILE A 11 -12.89 6.63 8.91
CA ILE A 11 -11.93 6.92 7.83
C ILE A 11 -10.56 7.32 8.40
N THR A 12 -10.53 8.13 9.46
CA THR A 12 -9.29 8.50 10.14
C THR A 12 -8.58 7.28 10.74
N LEU A 13 -9.30 6.36 11.39
CA LEU A 13 -8.72 5.12 11.89
C LEU A 13 -8.17 4.23 10.76
N LYS A 14 -8.86 4.16 9.62
CA LYS A 14 -8.36 3.48 8.41
C LYS A 14 -7.09 4.15 7.88
N GLY A 15 -7.05 5.49 7.88
CA GLY A 15 -5.83 6.25 7.54
C GLY A 15 -4.67 5.98 8.49
N MET A 16 -4.94 5.84 9.80
CA MET A 16 -3.91 5.44 10.76
C MET A 16 -3.36 4.05 10.44
N ALA A 17 -4.23 3.08 10.17
CA ALA A 17 -3.81 1.73 9.79
C ALA A 17 -3.00 1.72 8.48
N MET A 18 -3.40 2.53 7.48
CA MET A 18 -2.63 2.70 6.24
C MET A 18 -1.22 3.26 6.52
N GLY A 19 -1.14 4.32 7.32
CA GLY A 19 0.16 4.93 7.67
C GLY A 19 1.05 4.00 8.49
N ALA A 20 0.48 3.11 9.31
CA ALA A 20 1.25 2.12 10.06
C ALA A 20 1.77 1.01 9.15
N ALA A 21 0.97 0.58 8.18
CA ALA A 21 1.36 -0.43 7.19
C ALA A 21 2.48 0.07 6.27
N ASP A 22 2.48 1.33 5.87
CA ASP A 22 3.53 1.91 5.01
C ASP A 22 4.93 1.93 5.67
N VAL A 23 5.00 1.75 6.99
CA VAL A 23 6.27 1.62 7.72
C VAL A 23 6.87 0.22 7.55
N VAL A 24 6.03 -0.81 7.33
CA VAL A 24 6.48 -2.19 7.21
C VAL A 24 6.79 -2.52 5.75
N PRO A 25 8.04 -2.87 5.39
CA PRO A 25 8.38 -3.17 4.01
C PRO A 25 7.52 -4.30 3.44
N GLY A 26 7.09 -4.20 2.19
CA GLY A 26 6.26 -5.25 1.57
C GLY A 26 4.78 -5.26 2.01
N VAL A 27 4.37 -4.43 2.96
CA VAL A 27 2.96 -4.10 3.21
C VAL A 27 2.71 -2.70 2.66
N SER A 28 1.66 -2.51 1.86
CA SER A 28 1.29 -1.19 1.36
C SER A 28 0.02 -0.68 2.02
N GLY A 29 -0.04 0.64 2.26
CA GLY A 29 -1.27 1.33 2.65
C GLY A 29 -2.41 1.08 1.66
N GLY A 30 -2.10 0.85 0.37
CA GLY A 30 -3.06 0.39 -0.63
C GLY A 30 -3.76 -0.92 -0.25
N THR A 31 -3.04 -1.91 0.29
CA THR A 31 -3.63 -3.16 0.81
C THR A 31 -4.60 -2.87 1.97
N ILE A 32 -4.21 -2.01 2.91
CA ILE A 32 -5.07 -1.62 4.03
C ILE A 32 -6.31 -0.84 3.57
N ALA A 33 -6.16 0.06 2.60
CA ALA A 33 -7.27 0.77 1.99
C ALA A 33 -8.26 -0.20 1.34
N PHE A 34 -7.76 -1.27 0.71
CA PHE A 34 -8.58 -2.28 0.03
C PHE A 34 -9.40 -3.09 1.03
N ILE A 35 -8.75 -3.70 2.02
CA ILE A 35 -9.43 -4.54 3.02
C ILE A 35 -10.38 -3.75 3.90
N SER A 36 -10.08 -2.47 4.15
CA SER A 36 -10.98 -1.59 4.91
C SER A 36 -12.09 -0.99 4.05
N GLY A 37 -12.15 -1.30 2.75
CA GLY A 37 -13.25 -0.92 1.85
C GLY A 37 -13.25 0.55 1.42
N ILE A 38 -12.16 1.30 1.63
CA ILE A 38 -12.05 2.71 1.19
C ILE A 38 -11.25 2.86 -0.10
N TYR A 39 -10.74 1.77 -0.67
CA TYR A 39 -9.86 1.81 -1.83
C TYR A 39 -10.53 2.39 -3.07
N GLU A 40 -11.71 1.89 -3.45
CA GLU A 40 -12.41 2.42 -4.64
C GLU A 40 -12.75 3.90 -4.48
N GLU A 41 -13.16 4.32 -3.28
CA GLU A 41 -13.40 5.72 -2.98
C GLU A 41 -12.11 6.56 -3.10
N LEU A 42 -10.99 6.07 -2.57
CA LEU A 42 -9.68 6.70 -2.69
C LEU A 42 -9.29 6.88 -4.17
N ILE A 43 -9.37 5.80 -4.96
CA ILE A 43 -9.07 5.84 -6.40
C ILE A 43 -10.01 6.81 -7.13
N SER A 44 -11.31 6.75 -6.85
CA SER A 44 -12.29 7.64 -7.47
C SER A 44 -12.02 9.10 -7.13
N THR A 45 -11.70 9.39 -5.87
CA THR A 45 -11.34 10.73 -5.36
C THR A 45 -10.10 11.27 -6.07
N ILE A 46 -9.02 10.48 -6.16
CA ILE A 46 -7.78 10.86 -6.84
C ILE A 46 -8.01 11.06 -8.34
N SER A 47 -8.72 10.12 -8.99
CA SER A 47 -9.01 10.19 -10.43
C SER A 47 -9.90 11.39 -10.80
N GLY A 48 -10.68 11.89 -9.84
CA GLY A 48 -11.52 13.07 -9.95
C GLY A 48 -10.72 14.38 -10.04
N VAL A 49 -9.43 14.37 -9.69
CA VAL A 49 -8.53 15.52 -9.82
C VAL A 49 -8.26 15.82 -11.30
N ASN A 50 -8.97 16.82 -11.83
CA ASN A 50 -8.91 17.23 -13.23
C ASN A 50 -9.14 18.75 -13.40
N MET A 51 -9.05 19.22 -14.65
CA MET A 51 -9.20 20.65 -14.96
C MET A 51 -10.62 21.19 -14.65
N ASP A 52 -11.64 20.32 -14.57
CA ASP A 52 -13.01 20.75 -14.25
C ASP A 52 -13.21 21.05 -12.77
N LEU A 53 -12.37 20.52 -11.87
CA LEU A 53 -12.35 20.96 -10.47
C LEU A 53 -11.88 22.42 -10.37
N PHE A 54 -10.85 22.79 -11.13
CA PHE A 54 -10.36 24.16 -11.15
C PHE A 54 -11.43 25.13 -11.68
N LYS A 55 -12.17 24.73 -12.73
CA LYS A 55 -13.32 25.50 -13.21
C LYS A 55 -14.43 25.61 -12.17
N THR A 56 -14.79 24.53 -11.49
CA THR A 56 -15.80 24.55 -10.41
C THR A 56 -15.37 25.48 -9.28
N TRP A 57 -14.09 25.48 -8.90
CA TRP A 57 -13.59 26.42 -7.89
C TRP A 57 -13.76 27.88 -8.33
N LYS A 58 -13.40 28.20 -9.58
CA LYS A 58 -13.47 29.55 -10.12
C LYS A 58 -14.92 30.04 -10.32
N ASN A 59 -15.82 29.16 -10.76
CA ASN A 59 -17.19 29.54 -11.16
C ASN A 59 -18.22 29.39 -10.03
N GLU A 60 -18.07 28.36 -9.19
CA GLU A 60 -19.06 27.96 -8.18
C GLU A 60 -18.53 28.13 -6.74
N GLY A 61 -17.26 28.51 -6.58
CA GLY A 61 -16.63 28.79 -5.30
C GLY A 61 -16.02 27.56 -4.60
N PHE A 62 -15.34 27.83 -3.48
CA PHE A 62 -14.56 26.81 -2.77
C PHE A 62 -15.41 25.67 -2.19
N LYS A 63 -16.64 25.96 -1.75
CA LYS A 63 -17.54 24.93 -1.18
C LYS A 63 -17.94 23.88 -2.22
N ALA A 64 -18.25 24.30 -3.45
CA ALA A 64 -18.57 23.41 -4.55
C ALA A 64 -17.34 22.57 -4.97
N PHE A 65 -16.18 23.22 -5.07
CA PHE A 65 -14.90 22.55 -5.30
C PHE A 65 -14.61 21.47 -4.25
N TRP A 66 -14.71 21.82 -2.97
CA TRP A 66 -14.43 20.91 -1.86
C TRP A 66 -15.33 19.69 -1.87
N THR A 67 -16.62 19.90 -2.15
CA THR A 67 -17.60 18.82 -2.27
C THR A 67 -17.29 17.92 -3.47
N LYS A 68 -17.00 18.51 -4.64
CA LYS A 68 -16.66 17.76 -5.87
C LYS A 68 -15.34 17.00 -5.75
N LEU A 69 -14.38 17.52 -4.98
CA LEU A 69 -13.10 16.88 -4.69
C LEU A 69 -13.21 15.72 -3.69
N ASN A 70 -14.33 15.59 -2.95
CA ASN A 70 -14.41 14.74 -1.77
C ASN A 70 -13.41 15.16 -0.67
N GLY A 71 -13.27 16.47 -0.45
CA GLY A 71 -12.24 17.03 0.44
C GLY A 71 -12.31 16.56 1.89
N ASN A 72 -13.51 16.29 2.43
CA ASN A 72 -13.66 15.76 3.79
C ASN A 72 -13.05 14.35 3.93
N PHE A 73 -13.21 13.49 2.92
CA PHE A 73 -12.60 12.17 2.90
C PHE A 73 -11.07 12.29 2.90
N ILE A 74 -10.52 13.14 2.03
CA ILE A 74 -9.08 13.39 1.94
C ILE A 74 -8.54 13.87 3.29
N VAL A 75 -9.18 14.87 3.91
CA VAL A 75 -8.73 15.39 5.21
C VAL A 75 -8.79 14.34 6.30
N ALA A 76 -9.89 13.60 6.42
CA ALA A 76 -10.03 12.56 7.43
C ALA A 76 -8.96 11.46 7.26
N LEU A 77 -8.72 11.02 6.02
CA LEU A 77 -7.75 9.98 5.69
C LEU A 77 -6.31 10.46 5.95
N PHE A 78 -5.93 11.62 5.41
CA PHE A 78 -4.60 12.19 5.60
C PHE A 78 -4.33 12.54 7.07
N ALA A 79 -5.33 13.02 7.82
CA ALA A 79 -5.18 13.21 9.26
C ALA A 79 -4.82 11.89 9.95
N GLY A 80 -5.47 10.79 9.59
CA GLY A 80 -5.14 9.46 10.10
C GLY A 80 -3.72 9.03 9.76
N ILE A 81 -3.32 9.16 8.50
CA ILE A 81 -1.95 8.84 8.04
C ILE A 81 -0.93 9.67 8.84
N LEU A 82 -1.13 10.99 8.94
CA LEU A 82 -0.24 11.88 9.69
C LEU A 82 -0.16 11.51 11.17
N ILE A 83 -1.29 11.22 11.83
CA ILE A 83 -1.30 10.76 13.23
C ILE A 83 -0.47 9.50 13.36
N SER A 84 -0.61 8.52 12.47
CA SER A 84 0.19 7.30 12.47
C SER A 84 1.68 7.57 12.30
N LEU A 85 2.06 8.47 11.38
CA LEU A 85 3.45 8.84 11.17
C LEU A 85 4.11 9.40 12.44
N PHE A 86 3.37 10.17 13.26
CA PHE A 86 3.91 10.73 14.50
C PHE A 86 3.81 9.79 15.71
N THR A 87 2.91 8.79 15.69
CA THR A 87 2.62 7.93 16.85
C THR A 87 3.09 6.48 16.63
N LEU A 88 2.55 5.81 15.61
CA LEU A 88 2.76 4.39 15.36
C LEU A 88 4.09 4.10 14.64
N MET A 89 4.63 5.04 13.88
CA MET A 89 5.90 4.83 13.15
C MET A 89 7.05 4.44 14.07
N ARG A 90 7.18 5.10 15.23
CA ARG A 90 8.26 4.79 16.19
C ARG A 90 8.12 3.39 16.75
N LEU A 91 6.89 2.99 17.08
CA LEU A 91 6.60 1.65 17.59
C LEU A 91 6.86 0.59 16.52
N ALA A 92 6.39 0.81 15.29
CA ALA A 92 6.60 -0.11 14.18
C ALA A 92 8.09 -0.30 13.87
N ASN A 93 8.87 0.79 13.82
CA ASN A 93 10.32 0.72 13.62
C ASN A 93 11.00 -0.02 14.78
N TYR A 94 10.64 0.29 16.03
CA TYR A 94 11.16 -0.43 17.19
C TYR A 94 10.89 -1.93 17.11
N LEU A 95 9.67 -2.33 16.74
CA LEU A 95 9.31 -3.75 16.59
C LEU A 95 10.00 -4.41 15.40
N LEU A 96 10.22 -3.70 14.28
CA LEU A 96 10.98 -4.23 13.14
C LEU A 96 12.44 -4.50 13.52
N GLU A 97 13.03 -3.66 14.36
CA GLU A 97 14.42 -3.79 14.80
C GLU A 97 14.59 -4.83 15.91
N ASN A 98 13.68 -4.86 16.89
CA ASN A 98 13.84 -5.66 18.10
C ASN A 98 13.01 -6.96 18.10
N GLU A 99 11.88 -6.98 17.41
CA GLU A 99 10.95 -8.12 17.38
C GLU A 99 10.48 -8.46 15.95
N PRO A 100 11.40 -8.63 14.98
CA PRO A 100 11.05 -8.76 13.55
C PRO A 100 10.10 -9.93 13.30
N VAL A 101 10.37 -11.10 13.87
CA VAL A 101 9.54 -12.30 13.68
C VAL A 101 8.08 -12.02 14.08
N LEU A 102 7.85 -11.30 15.18
CA LEU A 102 6.52 -11.02 15.69
C LEU A 102 5.76 -10.02 14.81
N ILE A 103 6.38 -8.89 14.45
CA ILE A 103 5.70 -7.88 13.62
C ILE A 103 5.44 -8.42 12.21
N TRP A 104 6.40 -9.13 11.60
CA TRP A 104 6.19 -9.77 10.31
C TRP A 104 5.06 -10.80 10.35
N SER A 105 4.97 -11.59 11.42
CA SER A 105 3.89 -12.56 11.61
C SER A 105 2.52 -11.90 11.68
N PHE A 106 2.40 -10.80 12.41
CA PHE A 106 1.16 -10.03 12.48
C PHE A 106 0.73 -9.53 11.09
N PHE A 107 1.63 -8.90 10.35
CA PHE A 107 1.35 -8.40 8.99
C PHE A 107 1.11 -9.52 7.98
N PHE A 108 1.81 -10.65 8.10
CA PHE A 108 1.57 -11.83 7.29
C PHE A 108 0.11 -12.30 7.42
N GLY A 109 -0.39 -12.35 8.66
CA GLY A 109 -1.80 -12.63 8.96
C GLY A 109 -2.77 -11.63 8.32
N LEU A 110 -2.50 -10.32 8.46
CA LEU A 110 -3.31 -9.26 7.84
C LEU A 110 -3.41 -9.43 6.32
N VAL A 111 -2.29 -9.73 5.66
CA VAL A 111 -2.23 -9.87 4.20
C VAL A 111 -2.87 -11.16 3.72
N ILE A 112 -2.77 -12.27 4.47
CA ILE A 112 -3.55 -13.48 4.17
C ILE A 112 -5.06 -13.19 4.22
N ALA A 113 -5.53 -12.48 5.25
CA ALA A 113 -6.94 -12.08 5.31
C ALA A 113 -7.32 -11.20 4.12
N SER A 114 -6.42 -10.31 3.68
CA SER A 114 -6.61 -9.51 2.47
C SER A 114 -6.83 -10.37 1.23
N ILE A 115 -6.01 -11.39 1.01
CA ILE A 115 -6.13 -12.29 -0.16
C ILE A 115 -7.50 -12.96 -0.16
N TRP A 116 -7.91 -13.51 0.99
CA TRP A 116 -9.20 -14.16 1.14
C TRP A 116 -10.36 -13.19 0.85
N PHE A 117 -10.31 -11.99 1.42
CA PHE A 117 -11.36 -11.00 1.27
C PHE A 117 -11.49 -10.49 -0.17
N VAL A 118 -10.38 -10.13 -0.83
CA VAL A 118 -10.39 -9.68 -2.23
C VAL A 118 -10.88 -10.80 -3.14
N ALA A 119 -10.40 -12.04 -2.94
CA ALA A 119 -10.80 -13.19 -3.73
C ALA A 119 -12.31 -13.48 -3.61
N LYS A 120 -12.90 -13.25 -2.42
CA LYS A 120 -14.32 -13.48 -2.13
C LYS A 120 -15.23 -12.45 -2.82
N GLN A 121 -14.73 -11.28 -3.18
CA GLN A 121 -15.51 -10.29 -3.95
C GLN A 121 -15.79 -10.72 -5.40
N ILE A 122 -15.05 -11.72 -5.92
CA ILE A 122 -15.26 -12.28 -7.26
C ILE A 122 -16.46 -13.25 -7.22
N PRO A 123 -17.60 -12.94 -7.87
CA PRO A 123 -18.83 -13.71 -7.70
C PRO A 123 -18.74 -15.15 -8.22
N LYS A 124 -17.98 -15.36 -9.31
CA LYS A 124 -17.80 -16.67 -9.96
C LYS A 124 -16.40 -16.80 -10.52
N TRP A 125 -15.69 -17.83 -10.10
CA TRP A 125 -14.38 -18.18 -10.65
C TRP A 125 -14.51 -18.94 -11.96
N ASN A 126 -13.65 -18.60 -12.92
CA ASN A 126 -13.46 -19.35 -14.14
C ASN A 126 -11.97 -19.42 -14.47
N TRP A 127 -11.59 -20.23 -15.45
CA TRP A 127 -10.19 -20.45 -15.80
C TRP A 127 -9.43 -19.17 -16.16
N LYS A 128 -10.08 -18.18 -16.81
CA LYS A 128 -9.44 -16.90 -17.15
C LYS A 128 -9.10 -16.08 -15.90
N LEU A 129 -9.98 -16.08 -14.90
CA LEU A 129 -9.75 -15.37 -13.63
C LEU A 129 -8.66 -16.06 -12.80
N PHE A 130 -8.66 -17.39 -12.75
CA PHE A 130 -7.59 -18.14 -12.11
C PHE A 130 -6.24 -17.87 -12.77
N LEU A 131 -6.18 -17.87 -14.11
CA LEU A 131 -4.97 -17.53 -14.85
C LEU A 131 -4.51 -16.09 -14.57
N ALA A 132 -5.44 -15.13 -14.49
CA ALA A 132 -5.12 -13.74 -14.15
C ALA A 132 -4.52 -13.60 -12.75
N LEU A 133 -5.04 -14.35 -11.76
CA LEU A 133 -4.46 -14.43 -10.42
C LEU A 133 -3.04 -15.00 -10.45
N VAL A 134 -2.83 -16.12 -11.15
CA VAL A 134 -1.51 -16.78 -11.24
C VAL A 134 -0.49 -15.85 -11.92
N ILE A 135 -0.88 -15.17 -13.00
CA ILE A 135 -0.01 -14.19 -13.68
C ILE A 135 0.30 -13.02 -12.74
N GLY A 136 -0.71 -12.47 -12.05
CA GLY A 136 -0.51 -11.38 -11.08
C GLY A 136 0.46 -11.78 -9.96
N ALA A 137 0.31 -12.99 -9.42
CA ALA A 137 1.19 -13.52 -8.39
C ALA A 137 2.62 -13.73 -8.89
N ALA A 138 2.78 -14.32 -10.09
CA ALA A 138 4.09 -14.53 -10.69
C ALA A 138 4.81 -13.20 -10.96
N VAL A 139 4.09 -12.20 -11.47
CA VAL A 139 4.65 -10.85 -11.73
C VAL A 139 5.06 -10.17 -10.43
N ALA A 140 4.20 -10.17 -9.40
CA ALA A 140 4.53 -9.56 -8.11
C ALA A 140 5.71 -10.26 -7.43
N PHE A 141 5.72 -11.60 -7.42
CA PHE A 141 6.83 -12.38 -6.88
C PHE A 141 8.15 -12.09 -7.61
N TYR A 142 8.10 -12.01 -8.94
CA TYR A 142 9.25 -11.65 -9.75
C TYR A 142 9.77 -10.25 -9.41
N ILE A 143 8.90 -9.24 -9.38
CA ILE A 143 9.26 -7.85 -9.03
C ILE A 143 9.93 -7.81 -7.65
N VAL A 144 9.35 -8.47 -6.66
CA VAL A 144 9.85 -8.51 -5.28
C VAL A 144 11.20 -9.23 -5.14
N SER A 145 11.51 -10.13 -6.07
CA SER A 145 12.76 -10.90 -6.08
C SER A 145 13.89 -10.22 -6.87
N LEU A 146 13.62 -9.10 -7.53
CA LEU A 146 14.64 -8.38 -8.28
C LEU A 146 15.69 -7.78 -7.33
N PRO A 147 16.99 -7.84 -7.70
CA PRO A 147 18.02 -7.14 -6.95
C PRO A 147 17.89 -5.62 -7.16
N PRO A 148 18.27 -4.80 -6.17
CA PRO A 148 18.32 -3.34 -6.33
C PRO A 148 19.28 -2.92 -7.45
N MET A 149 18.85 -1.94 -8.25
CA MET A 149 19.71 -1.32 -9.25
C MET A 149 20.67 -0.29 -8.61
N ALA A 150 21.78 -0.02 -9.30
CA ALA A 150 22.73 1.02 -8.88
C ALA A 150 22.06 2.41 -8.85
N ALA A 151 22.56 3.27 -7.97
CA ALA A 151 22.00 4.61 -7.77
C ALA A 151 22.05 5.43 -9.07
N ASN A 152 20.93 6.09 -9.41
CA ASN A 152 20.84 6.94 -10.59
C ASN A 152 20.23 8.30 -10.22
N ASN A 153 21.01 9.34 -10.44
CA ASN A 153 20.69 10.71 -10.03
C ASN A 153 20.09 11.57 -11.15
N SER A 154 19.82 10.99 -12.33
CA SER A 154 19.25 11.74 -13.45
C SER A 154 17.83 12.20 -13.14
N TYR A 155 17.52 13.49 -13.36
CA TYR A 155 16.19 14.02 -13.06
C TYR A 155 15.06 13.35 -13.85
N ILE A 156 15.30 12.96 -15.11
CA ILE A 156 14.28 12.24 -15.89
C ILE A 156 14.01 10.87 -15.28
N PHE A 157 15.07 10.23 -14.77
CA PHE A 157 14.98 8.94 -14.11
C PHE A 157 14.24 9.09 -12.77
N LEU A 158 14.58 10.07 -11.95
CA LEU A 158 13.93 10.33 -10.66
C LEU A 158 12.45 10.71 -10.82
N PHE A 159 12.10 11.45 -11.88
CA PHE A 159 10.71 11.71 -12.25
C PHE A 159 9.95 10.41 -12.53
N LEU A 160 10.49 9.54 -13.40
CA LEU A 160 9.87 8.26 -13.73
C LEU A 160 9.81 7.31 -12.52
N ALA A 161 10.87 7.28 -11.71
CA ALA A 161 10.92 6.48 -10.50
C ALA A 161 9.85 6.92 -9.49
N GLY A 162 9.69 8.23 -9.27
CA GLY A 162 8.61 8.77 -8.45
C GLY A 162 7.22 8.41 -8.99
N ALA A 163 7.03 8.47 -10.31
CA ALA A 163 5.78 8.08 -10.96
C ALA A 163 5.45 6.60 -10.75
N ILE A 164 6.41 5.70 -10.98
CA ILE A 164 6.20 4.25 -10.83
C ILE A 164 6.03 3.88 -9.34
N ALA A 165 6.80 4.50 -8.45
CA ALA A 165 6.74 4.24 -7.02
C ALA A 165 5.38 4.57 -6.41
N VAL A 166 4.75 5.69 -6.77
CA VAL A 166 3.42 6.01 -6.26
C VAL A 166 2.32 5.13 -6.86
N CYS A 167 2.46 4.71 -8.12
CA CYS A 167 1.55 3.72 -8.71
C CYS A 167 1.61 2.40 -7.94
N ALA A 168 2.82 1.97 -7.58
CA ALA A 168 3.02 0.80 -6.75
C ALA A 168 2.46 0.98 -5.34
N MET A 169 2.65 2.15 -4.71
CA MET A 169 2.11 2.46 -3.38
C MET A 169 0.58 2.33 -3.31
N ILE A 170 -0.11 2.70 -4.39
CA ILE A 170 -1.55 2.50 -4.51
C ILE A 170 -1.89 1.03 -4.72
N LEU A 171 -1.13 0.33 -5.57
CA LEU A 171 -1.41 -1.06 -5.89
C LEU A 171 -1.29 -1.93 -4.62
N PRO A 172 -2.34 -2.68 -4.24
CA PRO A 172 -2.26 -3.64 -3.15
C PRO A 172 -1.13 -4.65 -3.36
N GLY A 173 -0.33 -4.87 -2.31
CA GLY A 173 0.74 -5.87 -2.28
C GLY A 173 2.13 -5.38 -2.75
N ILE A 174 2.29 -4.14 -3.19
CA ILE A 174 3.63 -3.61 -3.53
C ILE A 174 3.88 -2.29 -2.79
N SER A 175 5.02 -2.18 -2.11
CA SER A 175 5.42 -0.93 -1.42
C SER A 175 6.13 0.03 -2.38
N GLY A 176 5.72 1.29 -2.40
CA GLY A 176 6.35 2.33 -3.23
C GLY A 176 7.80 2.61 -2.84
N ALA A 177 8.10 2.61 -1.54
CA ALA A 177 9.48 2.77 -1.04
C ALA A 177 10.38 1.62 -1.52
N PHE A 178 9.85 0.39 -1.51
CA PHE A 178 10.56 -0.77 -2.04
C PHE A 178 10.83 -0.65 -3.55
N ILE A 179 9.87 -0.16 -4.33
CA ILE A 179 10.09 0.13 -5.76
C ILE A 179 11.19 1.18 -5.97
N LEU A 180 11.26 2.23 -5.14
CA LEU A 180 12.36 3.20 -5.21
C LEU A 180 13.72 2.55 -4.94
N VAL A 181 13.79 1.59 -4.01
CA VAL A 181 15.01 0.82 -3.75
C VAL A 181 15.37 -0.03 -4.96
N LEU A 182 14.42 -0.77 -5.52
CA LEU A 182 14.64 -1.60 -6.70
C LEU A 182 15.15 -0.81 -7.91
N LEU A 183 14.59 0.38 -8.13
CA LEU A 183 15.01 1.24 -9.22
C LEU A 183 16.38 1.92 -8.95
N GLY A 184 16.86 1.95 -7.71
CA GLY A 184 18.07 2.70 -7.33
C GLY A 184 17.83 4.19 -7.10
N ALA A 185 16.57 4.62 -6.95
CA ALA A 185 16.19 6.01 -6.68
C ALA A 185 16.14 6.32 -5.18
N TYR A 186 16.02 5.31 -4.31
CA TYR A 186 15.79 5.50 -2.87
C TYR A 186 16.85 6.38 -2.21
N LYS A 187 18.13 6.07 -2.43
CA LYS A 187 19.25 6.83 -1.85
C LYS A 187 19.16 8.32 -2.22
N SER A 188 19.03 8.61 -3.52
CA SER A 188 18.94 9.99 -4.04
C SER A 188 17.74 10.75 -3.45
N VAL A 189 16.60 10.07 -3.27
CA VAL A 189 15.40 10.67 -2.65
C VAL A 189 15.62 10.93 -1.17
N THR A 190 16.22 9.98 -0.44
CA THR A 190 16.47 10.13 1.01
C THR A 190 17.52 11.18 1.33
N GLU A 191 18.58 11.27 0.52
CA GLU A 191 19.61 12.31 0.65
C GLU A 191 19.02 13.68 0.33
N ALA A 192 18.24 13.80 -0.75
CA ALA A 192 17.52 15.04 -1.06
C ALA A 192 16.54 15.47 0.04
N ALA A 193 15.89 14.51 0.72
CA ALA A 193 15.03 14.80 1.87
C ALA A 193 15.83 15.28 3.09
N HIS A 194 16.99 14.69 3.36
CA HIS A 194 17.88 15.08 4.45
C HIS A 194 18.48 16.48 4.24
N ASP A 195 18.95 16.75 3.02
CA ASP A 195 19.60 18.00 2.64
C ASP A 195 18.61 19.12 2.24
N PHE A 196 17.31 18.85 2.30
CA PHE A 196 16.25 19.73 1.82
C PHE A 196 16.48 20.20 0.36
N ASP A 197 16.97 19.32 -0.51
CA ASP A 197 17.08 19.58 -1.95
C ASP A 197 15.67 19.62 -2.59
N LEU A 198 15.04 20.78 -2.52
CA LEU A 198 13.71 21.04 -3.05
C LEU A 198 13.62 20.81 -4.56
N LYS A 199 14.74 20.88 -5.30
CA LYS A 199 14.72 20.65 -6.74
C LYS A 199 14.55 19.16 -7.02
N THR A 200 15.35 18.32 -6.37
CA THR A 200 15.23 16.86 -6.51
C THR A 200 13.89 16.36 -5.97
N LEU A 201 13.48 16.82 -4.79
CA LEU A 201 12.17 16.49 -4.22
C LEU A 201 11.01 16.98 -5.11
N GLY A 202 11.13 18.17 -5.69
CA GLY A 202 10.16 18.70 -6.64
C GLY A 202 10.01 17.84 -7.89
N VAL A 203 11.13 17.37 -8.47
CA VAL A 203 11.11 16.47 -9.64
C VAL A 203 10.43 15.14 -9.31
N VAL A 204 10.79 14.51 -8.19
CA VAL A 204 10.19 13.26 -7.73
C VAL A 204 8.70 13.45 -7.42
N GLY A 205 8.36 14.54 -6.75
CA GLY A 205 6.98 14.90 -6.41
C GLY A 205 6.10 15.15 -7.64
N LEU A 206 6.62 15.83 -8.67
CA LEU A 206 5.93 15.99 -9.95
C LEU A 206 5.72 14.65 -10.66
N GLY A 207 6.74 13.79 -10.63
CA GLY A 207 6.64 12.42 -11.12
C GLY A 207 5.53 11.64 -10.41
N ALA A 208 5.52 11.69 -9.08
CA ALA A 208 4.48 11.07 -8.26
C ALA A 208 3.09 11.62 -8.60
N ILE A 209 2.88 12.94 -8.64
CA ILE A 209 1.58 13.52 -9.01
C ILE A 209 1.14 13.02 -10.41
N PHE A 210 2.05 13.04 -11.38
CA PHE A 210 1.75 12.55 -12.73
C PHE A 210 1.37 11.06 -12.74
N GLY A 211 2.17 10.20 -12.11
CA GLY A 211 1.92 8.76 -12.00
C GLY A 211 0.59 8.46 -11.30
N LEU A 212 0.39 9.09 -10.15
CA LEU A 212 -0.83 8.98 -9.33
C LEU A 212 -2.10 9.31 -10.14
N LEU A 213 -2.12 10.43 -10.85
CA LEU A 213 -3.29 10.89 -11.62
C LEU A 213 -3.54 10.05 -12.87
N THR A 214 -2.49 9.61 -13.56
CA THR A 214 -2.62 8.77 -14.76
C THR A 214 -3.07 7.36 -14.39
N PHE A 215 -2.42 6.76 -13.39
CA PHE A 215 -2.71 5.40 -12.97
C PHE A 215 -4.05 5.25 -12.25
N SER A 216 -4.44 6.21 -11.42
CA SER A 216 -5.77 6.19 -10.77
C SER A 216 -6.92 6.20 -11.78
N LYS A 217 -6.77 6.90 -12.91
CA LYS A 217 -7.75 6.87 -14.02
C LYS A 217 -7.81 5.51 -14.70
N ILE A 218 -6.65 4.90 -14.97
CA ILE A 218 -6.57 3.55 -15.56
C ILE A 218 -7.20 2.53 -14.61
N LEU A 219 -6.86 2.55 -13.32
CA LEU A 219 -7.43 1.66 -12.32
C LEU A 219 -8.93 1.85 -12.19
N LYS A 220 -9.43 3.10 -12.13
CA LYS A 220 -10.87 3.36 -12.10
C LYS A 220 -11.57 2.76 -13.32
N TRP A 221 -11.02 2.97 -14.51
CA TRP A 221 -11.56 2.39 -15.74
C TRP A 221 -11.58 0.85 -15.70
N LEU A 222 -10.51 0.23 -15.17
CA LEU A 222 -10.42 -1.22 -14.97
C LEU A 222 -11.47 -1.73 -13.98
N PHE A 223 -11.71 -1.05 -12.86
CA PHE A 223 -12.78 -1.43 -11.93
C PHE A 223 -14.17 -1.32 -12.56
N VAL A 224 -14.43 -0.29 -13.36
CA VAL A 224 -15.74 -0.10 -14.01
C VAL A 224 -16.02 -1.14 -15.10
N HIS A 225 -15.03 -1.44 -15.94
CA HIS A 225 -15.24 -2.30 -17.13
C HIS A 225 -14.77 -3.75 -16.96
N TYR A 226 -13.84 -4.00 -16.05
CA TYR A 226 -13.11 -5.26 -15.92
C TYR A 226 -12.96 -5.71 -14.45
N SER A 227 -13.90 -5.33 -13.57
CA SER A 227 -13.84 -5.55 -12.11
C SER A 227 -13.32 -6.94 -11.71
N ASN A 228 -13.96 -8.03 -12.16
CA ASN A 228 -13.59 -9.38 -11.74
C ASN A 228 -12.15 -9.77 -12.09
N ILE A 229 -11.66 -9.38 -13.27
CA ILE A 229 -10.27 -9.70 -13.67
C ILE A 229 -9.29 -8.78 -12.94
N THR A 230 -9.65 -7.52 -12.69
CA THR A 230 -8.86 -6.61 -11.86
C THR A 230 -8.72 -7.15 -10.44
N LEU A 231 -9.81 -7.58 -9.81
CA LEU A 231 -9.81 -8.22 -8.49
C LEU A 231 -8.94 -9.48 -8.47
N ALA A 232 -9.01 -10.31 -9.52
CA ALA A 232 -8.19 -11.52 -9.62
C ALA A 232 -6.70 -11.19 -9.72
N VAL A 233 -6.32 -10.22 -10.55
CA VAL A 233 -4.94 -9.73 -10.67
C VAL A 233 -4.46 -9.16 -9.34
N LEU A 234 -5.25 -8.29 -8.69
CA LEU A 234 -4.89 -7.71 -7.40
C LEU A 234 -4.72 -8.77 -6.31
N THR A 235 -5.62 -9.75 -6.25
CA THR A 235 -5.49 -10.92 -5.36
C THR A 235 -4.17 -11.64 -5.63
N GLY A 236 -3.83 -11.85 -6.91
CA GLY A 236 -2.54 -12.40 -7.33
C GLY A 236 -1.36 -11.57 -6.84
N PHE A 237 -1.38 -10.25 -7.04
CA PHE A 237 -0.31 -9.35 -6.60
C PHE A 237 -0.08 -9.39 -5.08
N ILE A 238 -1.16 -9.41 -4.31
CA ILE A 238 -1.09 -9.55 -2.84
C ILE A 238 -0.55 -10.94 -2.47
N ALA A 239 -0.96 -12.00 -3.15
CA ALA A 239 -0.45 -13.36 -2.90
C ALA A 239 1.04 -13.50 -3.28
N GLY A 240 1.47 -12.95 -4.41
CA GLY A 240 2.86 -13.01 -4.87
C GLY A 240 3.84 -12.24 -3.99
N SER A 241 3.36 -11.20 -3.30
CA SER A 241 4.16 -10.41 -2.36
C SER A 241 4.26 -11.02 -0.96
N LEU A 242 3.47 -12.05 -0.63
CA LEU A 242 3.51 -12.71 0.69
C LEU A 242 4.92 -13.18 1.10
N ASN A 243 5.73 -13.62 0.14
CA ASN A 243 7.10 -14.04 0.43
C ASN A 243 7.94 -12.91 1.04
N LYS A 244 7.69 -11.65 0.63
CA LYS A 244 8.40 -10.49 1.17
C LYS A 244 8.08 -10.21 2.63
N ILE A 245 6.95 -10.70 3.12
CA ILE A 245 6.50 -10.44 4.49
C ILE A 245 6.54 -11.72 5.35
N TRP A 246 7.16 -12.77 4.83
CA TRP A 246 7.38 -14.01 5.57
C TRP A 246 8.25 -13.75 6.82
N PRO A 247 7.89 -14.26 8.02
CA PRO A 247 8.57 -13.85 9.25
C PRO A 247 9.99 -14.41 9.42
N TRP A 248 10.25 -15.60 8.89
CA TRP A 248 11.51 -16.28 9.08
C TRP A 248 12.38 -16.12 7.85
N LYS A 249 13.31 -15.17 7.91
CA LYS A 249 14.24 -14.89 6.81
C LYS A 249 15.69 -14.91 7.26
N GLU A 250 16.52 -15.53 6.46
CA GLU A 250 17.97 -15.45 6.61
C GLU A 250 18.52 -14.37 5.70
N VAL A 251 19.33 -13.47 6.28
CA VAL A 251 20.00 -12.43 5.53
C VAL A 251 21.22 -13.04 4.85
N LEU A 252 21.17 -13.14 3.51
CA LEU A 252 22.24 -13.69 2.70
C LEU A 252 23.30 -12.64 2.36
N GLU A 253 22.87 -11.39 2.16
CA GLU A 253 23.76 -10.30 1.76
C GLU A 253 23.27 -8.98 2.36
N LYS A 254 24.21 -8.21 2.93
CA LYS A 254 23.99 -6.87 3.45
C LYS A 254 24.88 -5.87 2.70
N ALA A 255 24.39 -4.66 2.49
CA ALA A 255 25.20 -3.53 2.10
C ALA A 255 25.09 -2.41 3.13
N THR A 256 26.23 -1.80 3.43
CA THR A 256 26.30 -0.65 4.33
C THR A 256 26.23 0.64 3.50
N TYR A 257 25.22 1.47 3.76
CA TYR A 257 25.08 2.80 3.17
C TYR A 257 25.13 3.85 4.28
N GLY A 258 26.30 4.46 4.49
CA GLY A 258 26.53 5.35 5.63
C GLY A 258 26.52 4.56 6.94
N ASP A 259 25.69 4.97 7.90
CA ASP A 259 25.53 4.29 9.20
C ASP A 259 24.43 3.20 9.20
N LYS A 260 23.84 2.88 8.02
CA LYS A 260 22.74 1.93 7.91
C LYS A 260 23.14 0.68 7.13
N GLU A 261 22.90 -0.49 7.71
CA GLU A 261 22.91 -1.76 6.99
C GLU A 261 21.56 -1.98 6.29
N ILE A 262 21.60 -2.21 4.98
CA ILE A 262 20.44 -2.56 4.17
C ILE A 262 20.59 -4.02 3.73
N VAL A 263 19.56 -4.82 3.96
CA VAL A 263 19.50 -6.20 3.47
C VAL A 263 19.32 -6.18 1.95
N LEU A 264 20.34 -6.64 1.22
CA LEU A 264 20.33 -6.74 -0.24
C LEU A 264 19.68 -8.03 -0.71
N LYS A 265 19.92 -9.12 0.01
CA LYS A 265 19.42 -10.45 -0.33
C LYS A 265 19.02 -11.19 0.94
N GLU A 266 17.84 -11.76 0.89
CA GLU A 266 17.27 -12.56 1.97
C GLU A 266 16.67 -13.84 1.39
N ALA A 267 16.72 -14.94 2.14
CA ALA A 267 16.05 -16.19 1.83
C ALA A 267 14.96 -16.46 2.88
N SER A 268 13.77 -16.80 2.42
CA SER A 268 12.72 -17.31 3.31
C SER A 268 13.05 -18.74 3.74
N VAL A 269 13.10 -18.97 5.04
CA VAL A 269 13.31 -20.30 5.62
C VAL A 269 12.11 -20.71 6.46
N TRP A 270 12.02 -22.00 6.76
CA TRP A 270 11.01 -22.49 7.69
C TRP A 270 11.44 -22.25 9.14
N PRO A 271 10.51 -22.21 10.11
CA PRO A 271 10.83 -21.96 11.53
C PRO A 271 11.89 -22.91 12.10
N TRP A 272 11.90 -24.17 11.65
CA TRP A 272 12.87 -25.18 12.10
C TRP A 272 14.27 -25.03 11.49
N ASN A 273 14.40 -24.21 10.45
CA ASN A 273 15.66 -23.87 9.79
C ASN A 273 16.09 -22.43 10.10
N PHE A 274 15.38 -21.71 10.97
CA PHE A 274 15.67 -20.30 11.24
C PHE A 274 16.87 -20.16 12.18
N ASP A 275 17.86 -19.37 11.75
CA ASP A 275 19.01 -19.02 12.58
C ASP A 275 18.60 -17.99 13.67
N GLY A 276 18.28 -18.49 14.87
CA GLY A 276 17.82 -17.70 16.01
C GLY A 276 16.65 -18.36 16.75
N ASP A 277 15.99 -17.61 17.64
CA ASP A 277 14.72 -18.04 18.24
C ASP A 277 13.60 -17.81 17.22
N PRO A 278 12.95 -18.88 16.69
CA PRO A 278 11.88 -18.73 15.72
C PRO A 278 10.57 -18.22 16.33
N GLN A 279 10.45 -18.13 17.67
CA GLN A 279 9.26 -17.64 18.38
C GLN A 279 7.94 -18.24 17.83
N THR A 280 7.95 -19.50 17.41
CA THR A 280 6.94 -20.06 16.49
C THR A 280 5.51 -19.96 17.02
N ILE A 281 5.31 -20.18 18.32
CA ILE A 281 3.98 -20.10 18.95
C ILE A 281 3.46 -18.66 18.89
N PHE A 282 4.27 -17.67 19.30
CA PHE A 282 3.89 -16.26 19.28
C PHE A 282 3.68 -15.75 17.84
N ALA A 283 4.53 -16.19 16.91
CA ALA A 283 4.37 -15.92 15.49
C ALA A 283 2.99 -16.39 14.98
N ILE A 284 2.61 -17.64 15.24
CA ILE A 284 1.30 -18.18 14.84
C ILE A 284 0.16 -17.40 15.51
N LEU A 285 0.26 -17.09 16.80
CA LEU A 285 -0.76 -16.31 17.51
C LEU A 285 -0.93 -14.92 16.90
N LEU A 286 0.16 -14.25 16.52
CA LEU A 286 0.12 -12.95 15.88
C LEU A 286 -0.39 -13.00 14.43
N MET A 287 -0.04 -14.04 13.67
CA MET A 287 -0.66 -14.28 12.36
C MET A 287 -2.17 -14.40 12.48
N LEU A 288 -2.65 -15.20 13.44
CA LEU A 288 -4.09 -15.33 13.70
C LEU A 288 -4.69 -14.00 14.16
N ALA A 289 -4.03 -13.28 15.05
CA ALA A 289 -4.49 -11.97 15.53
C ALA A 289 -4.63 -10.97 14.38
N GLY A 290 -3.63 -10.88 13.50
CA GLY A 290 -3.70 -10.06 12.28
C GLY A 290 -4.84 -10.49 11.38
N PHE A 291 -4.94 -11.79 11.09
CA PHE A 291 -6.01 -12.33 10.24
C PHE A 291 -7.41 -11.98 10.77
N PHE A 292 -7.66 -12.22 12.06
CA PHE A 292 -8.95 -11.94 12.68
C PHE A 292 -9.22 -10.45 12.88
N LEU A 293 -8.18 -9.61 13.06
CA LEU A 293 -8.35 -8.16 13.10
C LEU A 293 -9.04 -7.66 11.83
N ILE A 294 -8.61 -8.15 10.65
CA ILE A 294 -9.25 -7.77 9.38
C ILE A 294 -10.71 -8.21 9.34
N ILE A 295 -10.99 -9.45 9.76
CA ILE A 295 -12.37 -9.95 9.78
C ILE A 295 -13.25 -9.07 10.68
N ILE A 296 -12.76 -8.69 11.86
CA ILE A 296 -13.50 -7.81 12.78
C ILE A 296 -13.74 -6.44 12.13
N LEU A 297 -12.71 -5.84 11.53
CA LEU A 297 -12.82 -4.55 10.85
C LEU A 297 -13.82 -4.59 9.69
N GLU A 298 -13.84 -5.67 8.92
CA GLU A 298 -14.80 -5.90 7.84
C GLU A 298 -16.23 -6.03 8.39
N THR A 299 -16.42 -6.85 9.43
CA THR A 299 -17.75 -7.12 10.00
C THR A 299 -18.36 -5.84 10.58
N VAL A 300 -17.55 -4.99 11.21
CA VAL A 300 -17.96 -3.68 11.74
C VAL A 300 -18.26 -2.70 10.60
N ALA A 301 -17.47 -2.71 9.52
CA ALA A 301 -17.69 -1.84 8.36
C ALA A 301 -18.92 -2.26 7.52
N GLY A 302 -19.17 -3.56 7.36
CA GLY A 302 -20.28 -4.13 6.59
C GLY A 302 -21.67 -3.95 7.25
N GLN A 303 -21.72 -3.51 8.51
CA GLN A 303 -22.96 -3.09 9.16
C GLN A 303 -23.40 -1.67 8.76
N ASN A 304 -22.58 -0.92 8.01
CA ASN A 304 -22.96 0.36 7.42
C ASN A 304 -23.46 0.19 5.97
N PRO A 305 -24.64 0.72 5.59
CA PRO A 305 -25.29 0.48 4.28
C PRO A 305 -24.58 1.07 3.04
N GLU A 306 -23.33 1.50 3.13
CA GLU A 306 -22.66 2.26 2.06
C GLU A 306 -22.20 1.39 0.86
N SER A 307 -22.05 0.07 1.02
CA SER A 307 -21.48 -0.80 -0.02
C SER A 307 -22.45 -1.24 -1.13
N ALA A 308 -23.75 -0.90 -1.03
CA ALA A 308 -24.75 -1.34 -2.02
C ALA A 308 -24.99 -0.35 -3.18
N ASN A 309 -24.52 0.90 -3.10
CA ASN A 309 -24.95 1.98 -4.01
C ASN A 309 -23.86 2.53 -4.95
N ALA A 310 -22.63 2.03 -4.89
CA ALA A 310 -21.55 2.52 -5.78
C ALA A 310 -21.56 1.86 -7.18
N ALA A 311 -22.50 0.95 -7.44
CA ALA A 311 -22.65 0.24 -8.71
C ALA A 311 -23.59 0.92 -9.73
N ASN A 312 -23.97 2.18 -9.52
CA ASN A 312 -24.76 2.98 -10.46
C ASN A 312 -24.06 4.29 -10.86
#